data_AF-A0A4C1WUH2-F1
#
_entry.id   AF-A0A4C1WUH2-F1
#
_cell.length_a   1.000
_cell.length_b   1.000
_cell.length_c   1.000
_cell.angle_alpha   90.00
_cell.angle_beta   90.00
_cell.angle_gamma   90.00
#
_symmetry.space_group_name_H-M   'P 1'
#
loop_
_entity.id
_entity.type
_entity.pdbx_description
1 polymer ?
#
loop_
_entity_poly.entity_id
_entity_poly.type
_entity_poly.pdbx_seq_one_letter_code
_entity_poly.pdbx_strand_id
1 'polypeptide(L)'
;MKKIKPLAEENEKLENEVERLNNKNEALKSNSKRKNVLKHGILESIEEKQDDLTALITTTLSAIDMRIEKSEIDRALRLGKKTNRDGKIRPILFAITTLHKNIQVLKNKKKN
;
A
#
# COMPACT_ATOMS: atom_id res chain seq x y z
N MET A 1 9.90 44.63 24.86
CA MET A 1 10.22 43.21 25.19
C MET A 1 9.01 42.36 25.66
N LYS A 2 7.90 42.91 26.17
CA LYS A 2 6.78 42.12 26.74
C LYS A 2 5.99 41.21 25.76
N LYS A 3 6.05 41.44 24.44
CA LYS A 3 5.29 40.65 23.45
C LYS A 3 6.02 39.42 22.92
N ILE A 4 7.35 39.33 23.09
CA ILE A 4 8.17 38.26 22.48
C ILE A 4 8.01 36.92 23.21
N LYS A 5 7.89 36.95 24.55
CA LYS A 5 7.67 35.74 25.36
C LYS A 5 6.35 35.01 25.04
N PRO A 6 5.18 35.69 25.01
CA PRO A 6 3.93 34.99 24.70
C PRO A 6 3.91 34.46 23.25
N LEU A 7 4.55 35.15 22.31
CA LEU A 7 4.71 34.66 20.93
C LEU A 7 5.59 33.41 20.85
N ALA A 8 6.66 33.34 21.64
CA ALA A 8 7.53 32.16 21.70
C ALA A 8 6.80 30.95 22.31
N GLU A 9 6.04 31.17 23.38
CA GLU A 9 5.21 30.12 24.02
C GLU A 9 4.08 29.63 23.10
N GLU A 10 3.48 30.53 22.31
CA GLU A 10 2.48 30.17 21.32
C GLU A 10 3.09 29.36 20.16
N ASN A 11 4.25 29.77 19.65
CA ASN A 11 4.98 29.03 18.62
C ASN A 11 5.35 27.61 19.10
N GLU A 12 5.86 27.46 20.31
CA GLU A 12 6.19 26.14 20.87
C GLU A 12 4.94 25.24 20.97
N LYS A 13 3.79 25.79 21.37
CA LYS A 13 2.52 25.04 21.38
C LYS A 13 2.08 24.62 19.99
N LEU A 14 2.23 25.52 19.01
CA LEU A 14 1.88 25.24 17.62
C LEU A 14 2.79 24.18 17.00
N GLU A 15 4.10 24.25 17.25
CA GLU A 15 5.07 23.26 16.78
C GLU A 15 4.75 21.87 17.33
N ASN A 16 4.47 21.77 18.64
CA ASN A 16 4.05 20.52 19.28
C ASN A 16 2.75 19.95 18.68
N GLU A 17 1.77 20.82 18.37
CA GLU A 17 0.51 20.38 17.76
C GLU A 17 0.71 19.90 16.32
N VAL A 18 1.54 20.61 15.54
CA VAL A 18 1.91 20.20 14.18
C VAL A 18 2.61 18.84 14.20
N GLU A 19 3.56 18.63 15.13
CA GLU A 19 4.23 17.34 15.29
C GLU A 19 3.23 16.23 15.64
N ARG A 20 2.35 16.48 16.62
CA ARG A 20 1.31 15.52 17.04
C ARG A 20 0.39 15.15 15.88
N LEU A 21 -0.06 16.14 15.10
CA LEU A 21 -0.92 15.93 13.94
C LEU A 21 -0.21 15.15 12.83
N ASN A 22 1.06 15.44 12.57
CA ASN A 22 1.87 14.70 11.60
C ASN A 22 2.03 13.23 12.02
N ASN A 23 2.36 12.98 13.28
CA ASN A 23 2.48 11.63 13.82
C ASN A 23 1.17 10.85 13.70
N LYS A 24 0.04 11.49 14.00
CA LYS A 24 -1.29 10.89 13.81
C LYS A 24 -1.58 10.59 12.34
N ASN A 25 -1.22 11.48 11.44
CA ASN A 25 -1.42 11.30 10.00
C ASN A 25 -0.60 10.12 9.47
N GLU A 26 0.67 10.00 9.86
CA GLU A 26 1.53 8.87 9.48
C GLU A 26 1.03 7.53 10.05
N ALA A 27 0.53 7.52 11.28
CA ALA A 27 -0.10 6.34 11.86
C ALA A 27 -1.36 5.91 11.06
N LEU A 28 -2.21 6.86 10.66
CA LEU A 28 -3.40 6.59 9.85
C LEU A 28 -3.04 6.10 8.44
N LYS A 29 -2.06 6.72 7.78
CA LYS A 29 -1.54 6.27 6.48
C LYS A 29 -0.97 4.86 6.57
N SER A 30 -0.18 4.56 7.59
CA SER A 30 0.39 3.23 7.80
C SER A 30 -0.69 2.18 8.03
N ASN A 31 -1.68 2.48 8.88
CA ASN A 31 -2.79 1.59 9.16
C ASN A 31 -3.68 1.33 7.95
N SER A 32 -3.95 2.34 7.12
CA SER A 32 -4.74 2.16 5.88
C SER A 32 -4.02 1.30 4.84
N LYS A 33 -2.68 1.31 4.83
CA LYS A 33 -1.85 0.55 3.88
C LYS A 33 -1.43 -0.83 4.39
N ARG A 34 -1.75 -1.20 5.64
CA ARG A 34 -1.29 -2.46 6.27
C ARG A 34 -1.70 -3.74 5.54
N LYS A 35 -2.74 -3.68 4.71
CA LYS A 35 -3.26 -4.81 3.91
C LYS A 35 -2.71 -4.84 2.48
N ASN A 36 -1.98 -3.80 2.09
CA ASN A 36 -1.50 -3.64 0.73
C ASN A 36 -0.22 -4.46 0.52
N VAL A 37 -0.19 -5.18 -0.59
CA VAL A 37 0.98 -5.91 -1.09
C VAL A 37 1.31 -5.37 -2.47
N LEU A 38 2.61 -5.17 -2.71
CA LEU A 38 3.13 -4.65 -3.97
C LEU A 38 3.91 -5.75 -4.70
N LYS A 39 3.49 -6.07 -5.93
CA LYS A 39 4.14 -7.03 -6.81
C LYS A 39 4.72 -6.33 -8.03
N HIS A 40 6.02 -6.49 -8.24
CA HIS A 40 6.76 -5.94 -9.38
C HIS A 40 7.02 -7.02 -10.44
N GLY A 41 7.37 -6.58 -11.65
CA GLY A 41 7.95 -7.43 -12.69
C GLY A 41 6.95 -8.27 -13.49
N ILE A 42 5.64 -7.98 -13.41
CA ILE A 42 4.64 -8.68 -14.23
C ILE A 42 4.27 -7.82 -15.43
N LEU A 43 4.53 -8.32 -16.63
CA LEU A 43 4.20 -7.65 -17.89
C LEU A 43 2.74 -7.22 -17.93
N GLU A 44 2.47 -6.09 -18.60
CA GLU A 44 1.14 -5.53 -18.76
C GLU A 44 0.56 -5.93 -20.11
N SER A 45 -0.66 -6.45 -20.12
CA SER A 45 -1.44 -6.61 -21.36
C SER A 45 -2.03 -5.27 -21.80
N ILE A 46 -2.20 -5.08 -23.11
CA ILE A 46 -2.81 -3.87 -23.68
C ILE A 46 -4.25 -3.72 -23.19
N GLU A 47 -4.96 -4.85 -23.03
CA GLU A 47 -6.37 -4.95 -22.64
C GLU A 47 -6.56 -5.58 -21.25
N GLU A 48 -5.60 -5.43 -20.34
CA GLU A 48 -5.67 -5.99 -18.98
C GLU A 48 -6.93 -5.48 -18.24
N LYS A 49 -7.80 -6.41 -17.86
CA LYS A 49 -9.00 -6.16 -17.05
C LYS A 49 -8.74 -6.44 -15.58
N GLN A 50 -9.66 -5.98 -14.74
CA GLN A 50 -9.61 -6.21 -13.31
C GLN A 50 -9.59 -7.69 -12.93
N ASP A 51 -10.35 -8.52 -13.65
CA ASP A 51 -10.40 -9.96 -13.42
C ASP A 51 -9.08 -10.66 -13.78
N ASP A 52 -8.35 -10.13 -14.77
CA ASP A 52 -7.04 -10.64 -15.16
C ASP A 52 -6.02 -10.39 -14.04
N LEU A 53 -6.03 -9.18 -13.46
CA LEU A 53 -5.21 -8.86 -12.29
C LEU A 53 -5.52 -9.79 -11.11
N THR A 54 -6.81 -10.02 -10.85
CA THR A 54 -7.26 -10.87 -9.76
C THR A 54 -6.82 -12.31 -9.97
N ALA A 55 -6.98 -12.85 -11.18
CA ALA A 55 -6.55 -14.21 -11.54
C ALA A 55 -5.01 -14.36 -11.49
N LEU A 56 -4.28 -13.33 -11.91
CA LEU A 56 -2.83 -13.30 -11.83
C LEU A 56 -2.35 -13.33 -10.38
N ILE A 57 -3.00 -12.59 -9.49
CA ILE A 57 -2.69 -12.60 -8.05
C ILE A 57 -2.97 -13.97 -7.44
N THR A 58 -4.16 -14.55 -7.67
CA THR A 58 -4.50 -15.88 -7.13
C THR A 58 -3.54 -16.96 -7.62
N THR A 59 -3.14 -16.91 -8.89
CA THR A 59 -2.16 -17.84 -9.48
C THR A 59 -0.78 -17.66 -8.86
N THR A 60 -0.31 -16.41 -8.74
CA THR A 60 1.00 -16.09 -8.15
C THR A 60 1.10 -16.55 -6.70
N LEU A 61 0.00 -16.41 -5.95
CA LEU A 61 -0.05 -16.81 -4.55
C LEU A 61 -0.19 -18.33 -4.38
N SER A 62 -0.89 -18.99 -5.28
CA SER A 62 -0.96 -20.45 -5.31
C SER A 62 0.41 -21.09 -5.55
N ALA A 63 1.26 -20.44 -6.34
CA ALA A 63 2.64 -20.90 -6.58
C ALA A 63 3.55 -20.84 -5.34
N ILE A 64 3.13 -20.17 -4.26
CA ILE A 64 3.82 -20.14 -2.97
C ILE A 64 3.02 -20.87 -1.88
N ASP A 65 2.25 -21.89 -2.28
CA ASP A 65 1.37 -22.70 -1.43
C ASP A 65 0.32 -21.89 -0.64
N MET A 66 -0.06 -20.72 -1.17
CA MET A 66 -1.07 -19.88 -0.54
C MET A 66 -2.32 -19.80 -1.42
N ARG A 67 -3.30 -20.64 -1.09
CA ARG A 67 -4.61 -20.63 -1.75
C ARG A 67 -5.45 -19.47 -1.22
N ILE A 68 -5.82 -18.58 -2.11
CA ILE A 68 -6.79 -17.52 -1.86
C ILE A 68 -7.87 -17.54 -2.95
N GLU A 69 -9.10 -17.26 -2.56
CA GLU A 69 -10.19 -17.10 -3.51
C GLU A 69 -10.27 -15.65 -4.03
N LYS A 70 -10.89 -15.45 -5.19
CA LYS A 70 -11.09 -14.10 -5.76
C LYS A 70 -11.90 -13.20 -4.81
N SER A 71 -12.86 -13.78 -4.09
CA SER A 71 -13.68 -13.12 -3.06
C SER A 71 -12.88 -12.54 -1.89
N GLU A 72 -11.64 -13.01 -1.72
CA GLU A 72 -10.75 -12.58 -0.64
C GLU A 72 -9.80 -11.47 -1.04
N ILE A 73 -9.86 -11.03 -2.31
CA ILE A 73 -9.14 -9.88 -2.83
C ILE A 73 -10.08 -8.68 -2.73
N ASP A 74 -9.74 -7.74 -1.86
CA ASP A 74 -10.49 -6.50 -1.64
C ASP A 74 -10.33 -5.54 -2.84
N ARG A 75 -9.10 -5.44 -3.35
CA ARG A 75 -8.77 -4.63 -4.52
C ARG A 75 -7.47 -5.09 -5.15
N ALA A 76 -7.36 -4.87 -6.46
CA ALA A 76 -6.14 -5.05 -7.24
C ALA A 76 -6.04 -3.92 -8.27
N LEU A 77 -4.90 -3.28 -8.44
CA LEU A 77 -4.71 -2.24 -9.46
C LEU A 77 -3.24 -2.03 -9.79
N ARG A 78 -2.95 -1.59 -11.01
CA ARG A 78 -1.62 -1.12 -11.41
C ARG A 78 -1.37 0.28 -10.85
N LEU A 79 -0.20 0.51 -10.26
CA LEU A 79 0.19 1.84 -9.77
C LEU A 79 0.89 2.67 -10.85
N GLY A 80 0.47 3.93 -10.98
CA GLY A 80 1.06 4.90 -11.90
C GLY A 80 0.30 5.03 -13.22
N LYS A 81 0.66 6.06 -13.98
CA LYS A 81 0.06 6.33 -15.29
C LYS A 81 0.61 5.35 -16.33
N LYS A 82 -0.26 4.85 -17.21
CA LYS A 82 0.15 4.05 -18.37
C LYS A 82 0.91 4.97 -19.32
N THR A 83 2.24 4.93 -19.27
CA THR A 83 3.11 5.74 -20.14
C THR A 83 3.75 4.82 -21.16
N ASN A 84 3.34 4.93 -22.42
CA ASN A 84 3.86 4.12 -23.52
C ASN A 84 5.36 4.39 -23.85
N ARG A 85 6.01 5.35 -23.17
CA ARG A 85 7.34 5.86 -23.53
C ARG A 85 8.50 5.25 -22.77
N ASP A 86 8.27 4.69 -21.59
CA ASP A 86 9.36 4.35 -20.65
C ASP A 86 9.68 2.84 -20.60
N GLY A 87 8.87 1.97 -21.22
CA GLY A 87 9.00 0.51 -21.09
C GLY A 87 8.88 -0.01 -19.64
N LYS A 88 8.57 0.86 -18.68
CA LYS A 88 8.50 0.54 -17.25
C LYS A 88 7.22 -0.21 -16.95
N ILE A 89 7.40 -1.42 -16.43
CA ILE A 89 6.31 -2.28 -15.95
C ILE A 89 5.76 -1.70 -14.64
N ARG A 90 4.49 -1.30 -14.62
CA ARG A 90 3.83 -0.80 -13.42
C ARG A 90 3.63 -1.91 -12.41
N PRO A 91 3.92 -1.70 -11.12
CA PRO A 91 3.65 -2.71 -10.12
C PRO A 91 2.15 -2.86 -9.87
N ILE A 92 1.75 -4.06 -9.47
CA ILE A 92 0.39 -4.36 -9.03
C ILE A 92 0.33 -4.14 -7.52
N LEU A 93 -0.54 -3.25 -7.10
CA LEU A 93 -0.98 -3.12 -5.72
C LEU A 93 -2.22 -3.98 -5.54
N PHE A 94 -2.21 -4.88 -4.56
CA PHE A 94 -3.42 -5.59 -4.16
C PHE A 94 -3.59 -5.59 -2.65
N ALA A 95 -4.83 -5.74 -2.20
CA ALA A 95 -5.15 -5.91 -0.80
C ALA A 95 -6.02 -7.15 -0.60
N ILE A 96 -5.75 -7.86 0.49
CA ILE A 96 -6.54 -9.02 0.92
C ILE A 96 -7.53 -8.54 1.98
N THR A 97 -8.76 -9.05 1.92
CA THR A 97 -9.85 -8.62 2.80
C THR A 97 -9.52 -8.86 4.27
N THR A 98 -8.84 -9.96 4.60
CA THR A 98 -8.47 -10.32 5.97
C THR A 98 -6.99 -10.04 6.29
N LEU A 99 -6.74 -9.39 7.44
CA LEU A 99 -5.37 -9.08 7.89
C LEU A 99 -4.56 -10.36 8.17
N HIS A 100 -5.20 -11.40 8.69
CA HIS A 100 -4.55 -12.68 8.98
C HIS A 100 -3.95 -13.31 7.72
N LYS A 101 -4.70 -13.35 6.60
CA LYS A 101 -4.18 -13.86 5.33
C LYS A 101 -3.10 -12.95 4.75
N ASN A 102 -3.21 -11.62 4.90
CA ASN A 102 -2.12 -10.73 4.48
C ASN A 102 -0.79 -11.03 5.21
N ILE A 103 -0.87 -11.29 6.51
CA ILE A 103 0.32 -11.70 7.30
C ILE A 103 0.88 -13.03 6.79
N GLN A 104 0.04 -13.98 6.37
CA GLN A 104 0.51 -15.24 5.78
C GLN A 104 1.25 -15.02 4.46
N VAL A 105 0.76 -14.14 3.58
CA VAL A 105 1.45 -13.77 2.31
C VAL A 105 2.86 -13.28 2.60
N LEU A 106 2.98 -12.34 3.54
CA LEU A 106 4.26 -11.71 3.88
C LEU A 106 5.22 -12.69 4.56
N LYS A 107 4.71 -13.65 5.34
CA LYS A 107 5.52 -14.71 5.97
C LYS A 107 6.04 -15.72 4.95
N ASN A 108 5.21 -16.17 4.01
CA ASN A 108 5.63 -17.13 2.98
C ASN A 108 6.61 -16.53 1.98
N LYS A 109 6.59 -15.21 1.76
CA LYS A 109 7.63 -14.51 0.99
C LYS A 109 9.04 -14.68 1.56
N LYS A 110 9.20 -14.86 2.89
CA LYS A 110 10.52 -15.01 3.53
C LYS A 110 11.11 -16.42 3.43
N LYS A 111 10.34 -17.41 2.95
CA LYS A 111 10.79 -18.81 2.83
C LYS A 111 11.53 -19.10 1.53
N ASN A 112 11.52 -18.17 0.57
CA ASN A 112 12.21 -18.25 -0.72
C ASN A 112 13.20 -17.11 -0.88
#